data_AF-A0A3P7IYV3-F1
#
_entry.id   AF-A0A3P7IYV3-F1
#
_cell.length_a   1.000
_cell.length_b   1.000
_cell.length_c   1.000
_cell.angle_alpha   90.00
_cell.angle_beta   90.00
_cell.angle_gamma   90.00
#
_symmetry.space_group_name_H-M   'P 1'
#
loop_
_entity.id
_entity.type
_entity.pdbx_description
1 polymer ?
#
loop_
_entity_poly.entity_id
_entity_poly.type
_entity_poly.pdbx_seq_one_letter_code
_entity_poly.pdbx_strand_id
1 'polypeptide(L)' 'MTAGSFAYIGPQGIVHGTTITIMNAGRRYLGVDDLKGKVFVTAGLGGMSGAQPKAATIAGCISVTAEVKYLY' A
#
# COMPACT_ATOMS: atom_id res chain seq x y z
N MET A 1 -8.52 12.48 -2.11
CA MET A 1 -9.93 12.72 -1.70
C MET A 1 -10.76 12.81 -2.97
N THR A 2 -11.92 12.16 -3.02
CA THR A 2 -12.74 12.15 -4.25
C THR A 2 -14.22 11.84 -3.98
N ALA A 3 -14.61 11.58 -2.73
CA ALA A 3 -15.98 11.20 -2.38
C ALA A 3 -16.97 12.32 -2.69
N GLY A 4 -16.72 13.53 -2.19
CA GLY A 4 -17.59 14.70 -2.40
C GLY A 4 -17.52 15.30 -3.81
N SER A 5 -16.58 14.84 -4.65
CA SER A 5 -16.42 15.30 -6.02
C SER A 5 -16.85 14.28 -7.07
N PHE A 6 -17.45 13.16 -6.65
CA PHE A 6 -17.91 12.06 -7.51
C PHE A 6 -16.83 11.54 -8.49
N ALA A 7 -15.57 11.55 -8.07
CA ALA A 7 -14.41 11.19 -8.90
C ALA A 7 -13.65 9.98 -8.34
N TYR A 8 -14.30 9.16 -7.51
CA TYR A 8 -13.65 8.00 -6.90
C TYR A 8 -13.55 6.83 -7.88
N ILE A 9 -12.33 6.33 -8.09
CA ILE A 9 -12.01 5.26 -9.04
C ILE A 9 -11.61 3.95 -8.35
N GLY A 10 -12.09 3.73 -7.13
CA GLY A 10 -11.67 2.58 -6.34
C GLY A 10 -10.23 2.71 -5.80
N PRO A 11 -9.66 1.60 -5.28
CA PRO A 11 -8.31 1.60 -4.69
C PRO A 11 -7.21 1.94 -5.69
N GLN A 12 -7.45 1.78 -7.00
CA GLN A 12 -6.50 2.15 -8.05
C GLN A 12 -6.03 3.60 -7.92
N GLY A 13 -6.89 4.50 -7.46
CA GLY A 13 -6.57 5.92 -7.29
C GLY A 13 -5.42 6.21 -6.33
N ILE A 14 -4.99 5.25 -5.51
CA ILE A 14 -3.85 5.45 -4.59
C ILE A 14 -2.75 4.40 -4.70
N VAL A 15 -2.92 3.31 -5.45
CA VAL A 15 -1.89 2.25 -5.57
C VAL A 15 -0.54 2.86 -5.93
N HIS A 16 -0.50 3.75 -6.93
CA HIS A 16 0.74 4.40 -7.36
C HIS A 16 1.39 5.23 -6.24
N GLY A 17 0.61 6.08 -5.57
CA GLY A 17 1.10 6.90 -4.46
C GLY A 17 1.65 6.05 -3.31
N THR A 18 0.92 5.00 -2.93
CA THR A 18 1.36 4.06 -1.89
C THR A 18 2.66 3.33 -2.29
N THR A 19 2.81 2.91 -3.55
CA THR A 19 4.06 2.29 -4.04
C THR A 19 5.25 3.24 -3.87
N ILE A 20 5.10 4.51 -4.28
CA ILE A 20 6.14 5.53 -4.13
C ILE A 20 6.48 5.77 -2.66
N THR A 21 5.48 5.80 -1.79
CA THR A 21 5.71 5.94 -0.34
C THR A 21 6.55 4.79 0.20
N ILE A 22 6.22 3.54 -0.15
CA ILE A 22 6.96 2.35 0.32
C ILE A 22 8.40 2.37 -0.20
N MET A 23 8.61 2.64 -1.49
CA MET A 23 9.95 2.72 -2.08
C MET A 23 10.80 3.81 -1.42
N ASN A 24 10.22 5.00 -1.17
CA ASN A 24 10.93 6.09 -0.49
C ASN A 24 11.21 5.78 0.98
N ALA A 25 10.31 5.08 1.67
CA ALA A 25 10.57 4.60 3.02
C ALA A 25 11.75 3.62 3.04
N GLY A 26 11.84 2.72 2.05
CA GLY A 26 13.00 1.85 1.83
C GLY A 26 14.31 2.61 1.69
N ARG A 27 14.35 3.60 0.77
CA ARG A 27 15.55 4.42 0.56
C ARG A 27 15.93 5.22 1.80
N ARG A 28 14.95 5.86 2.45
CA ARG A 28 15.19 6.78 3.58
C ARG A 28 15.55 6.06 4.88
N TYR A 29 14.85 4.98 5.20
CA TYR A 29 14.94 4.35 6.52
C TYR A 29 15.74 3.05 6.53
N LEU A 30 15.84 2.37 5.39
CA LEU A 30 16.62 1.12 5.27
C LEU A 30 17.90 1.31 4.43
N GLY A 31 18.04 2.45 3.73
CA GLY A 31 19.21 2.72 2.88
C GLY A 31 19.31 1.78 1.68
N VAL A 32 18.18 1.23 1.20
CA VAL A 32 18.14 0.27 0.08
C VAL A 32 17.28 0.79 -1.06
N ASP A 33 17.69 0.48 -2.29
CA ASP A 33 16.93 0.76 -3.50
C ASP A 33 16.03 -0.41 -3.94
N ASP A 34 16.36 -1.64 -3.50
CA ASP A 34 15.57 -2.85 -3.70
C ASP A 34 14.99 -3.32 -2.35
N LEU A 35 13.68 -3.56 -2.35
CA LEU A 35 12.93 -4.03 -1.18
C LEU A 35 12.69 -5.54 -1.18
N LYS A 36 13.26 -6.29 -2.13
CA LYS A 36 13.21 -7.74 -2.16
C LYS A 36 13.68 -8.33 -0.82
N GLY A 37 12.85 -9.19 -0.24
CA GLY A 37 13.10 -9.81 1.06
C GLY A 37 12.86 -8.91 2.28
N LYS A 38 12.47 -7.65 2.10
CA LYS A 38 12.00 -6.79 3.19
C LYS A 38 10.53 -7.04 3.47
N VAL A 39 10.14 -6.97 4.74
CA VAL A 39 8.75 -7.15 5.19
C VAL A 39 8.12 -5.78 5.44
N PHE A 40 7.02 -5.51 4.76
CA PHE A 40 6.15 -4.37 4.99
C PHE A 40 4.94 -4.82 5.79
N VAL A 41 4.88 -4.40 7.06
CA VAL A 41 3.79 -4.69 7.99
C VAL A 41 2.89 -3.46 8.11
N THR A 42 1.59 -3.63 7.90
CA THR A 42 0.59 -2.56 8.02
C THR A 42 -0.78 -3.11 8.41
N ALA A 43 -1.80 -2.25 8.50
CA ALA A 43 -3.17 -2.62 8.79
C ALA A 43 -4.19 -1.87 7.91
N GLY A 44 -5.39 -2.42 7.86
CA GLY A 44 -6.54 -1.90 7.12
C GLY A 44 -6.60 -2.40 5.67
N LEU A 45 -7.75 -3.00 5.31
CA LEU A 45 -8.13 -3.44 3.96
C LEU A 45 -9.48 -2.83 3.55
N GLY A 46 -9.68 -1.55 3.86
CA GLY A 46 -10.84 -0.78 3.43
C GLY A 46 -10.72 -0.29 1.98
N GLY A 47 -11.64 0.58 1.53
CA GLY A 47 -11.70 1.02 0.14
C GLY A 47 -10.41 1.68 -0.39
N MET A 48 -9.70 2.41 0.46
CA MET A 48 -8.40 3.00 0.12
C MET A 48 -7.25 2.07 0.54
N SER A 49 -7.20 1.69 1.81
CA SER A 49 -6.11 0.91 2.41
C SER A 49 -5.94 -0.49 1.80
N GLY A 50 -6.96 -1.02 1.11
CA GLY A 50 -6.87 -2.23 0.27
C GLY A 50 -5.87 -2.13 -0.89
N ALA A 51 -5.38 -0.93 -1.23
CA ALA A 51 -4.29 -0.75 -2.19
C ALA A 51 -2.91 -1.15 -1.64
N GLN A 52 -2.73 -1.19 -0.32
CA GLN A 52 -1.43 -1.39 0.33
C GLN A 52 -0.75 -2.73 -0.04
N PRO A 53 -1.44 -3.88 -0.04
CA PRO A 53 -0.80 -5.14 -0.43
C PRO A 53 -0.32 -5.12 -1.88
N LYS A 54 -1.12 -4.56 -2.80
CA LYS A 54 -0.76 -4.44 -4.21
C LYS A 54 0.43 -3.49 -4.41
N ALA A 55 0.43 -2.36 -3.72
CA ALA A 55 1.55 -1.41 -3.75
C ALA A 55 2.85 -2.02 -3.21
N ALA A 56 2.78 -2.77 -2.11
CA ALA A 56 3.91 -3.51 -1.56
C ALA A 56 4.46 -4.56 -2.54
N THR A 57 3.57 -5.31 -3.21
CA THR A 57 3.98 -6.25 -4.27
C THR A 57 4.70 -5.55 -5.41
N ILE A 58 4.21 -4.39 -5.88
CA ILE A 58 4.86 -3.60 -6.96
C ILE A 58 6.21 -3.07 -6.48
N ALA A 59 6.32 -2.63 -5.23
CA ALA A 59 7.56 -2.16 -4.64
C ALA A 59 8.58 -3.28 -4.37
N GLY A 60 8.19 -4.56 -4.51
CA GLY A 60 9.07 -5.72 -4.35
C GLY A 60 9.19 -6.26 -2.93
N CYS A 61 8.42 -5.77 -1.96
CA CYS A 61 8.44 -6.26 -0.58
C CYS A 61 7.41 -7.36 -0.32
N ILE A 62 7.65 -8.12 0.75
CA ILE A 62 6.69 -9.05 1.34
C ILE A 62 5.67 -8.22 2.13
N SER A 63 4.38 -8.38 1.83
CA SER A 63 3.32 -7.62 2.52
C SER A 63 2.63 -8.47 3.58
N VAL A 64 2.48 -7.91 4.77
CA VAL A 64 1.60 -8.41 5.84
C VAL A 64 0.63 -7.29 6.19
N THR A 65 -0.65 -7.48 5.85
CA THR A 65 -1.69 -6.48 6.12
C THR A 65 -2.76 -7.07 7.01
N ALA A 66 -2.87 -6.54 8.23
CA ALA A 66 -3.90 -6.95 9.17
C ALA A 66 -5.24 -6.29 8.84
N GLU A 67 -6.33 -7.04 8.94
CA GLU A 67 -7.70 -6.51 8.87
C GLU A 67 -8.55 -7.25 9.92
N VAL A 68 -9.35 -6.50 10.67
CA VAL A 68 -10.19 -7.06 11.73
C VAL A 68 -11.48 -7.63 11.18
N LYS A 69 -11.95 -7.08 10.05
CA LYS A 69 -13.19 -7.50 9.41
C LYS A 69 -12.93 -8.56 8.35
N TYR A 70 -13.31 -9.80 8.66
CA TYR A 70 -13.54 -10.80 7.63
C TYR A 70 -14.88 -10.52 6.94
N LEU A 71 -14.91 -10.50 5.60
CA LEU A 71 -16.15 -10.32 4.85
C LEU A 71 -17.02 -11.58 5.00
N TYR A 72 -18.25 -11.38 5.46
CA TYR A 72 -19.36 -12.32 5.37
C TYR A 72 -20.30 -11.86 4.27
#